data_AF-A0A3P7MFE1-F1
#
_entry.id   AF-A0A3P7MFE1-F1
#
_cell.length_a   1.000
_cell.length_b   1.000
_cell.length_c   1.000
_cell.angle_alpha   90.00
_cell.angle_beta   90.00
_cell.angle_gamma   90.00
#
_symmetry.space_group_name_H-M   'P 1'
#
loop_
_entity.id
_entity.type
_entity.pdbx_description
1 polymer ?
#
loop_
_entity_poly.entity_id
_entity_poly.type
_entity_poly.pdbx_seq_one_letter_code
_entity_poly.pdbx_strand_id
1 'polypeptide(L)'
;MLVSALERIRNRLPWLERLDIVNEPAPPPKDTDLDNDISKIDPNDDFKREAFFYRQAQAAVLEAIPRLHELNVPTKRPADYFAEMIKSDDHMVKVREAIVINKKRLELREKARQLRQARKFGKETQREVLEARRLEKKKHMDALKAVKRKPGEIDITTIYTSYYIRCK
;
A
#
# COMPACT_ATOMS: atom_id res chain seq x y z
N MET A 1 7.16 41.74 32.92
CA MET A 1 6.50 40.88 33.93
C MET A 1 6.44 39.41 33.52
N LEU A 2 5.97 39.06 32.32
CA LEU A 2 5.85 37.65 31.89
C LEU A 2 7.18 36.88 31.85
N VAL A 3 8.26 37.50 31.37
CA VAL A 3 9.59 36.86 31.29
C VAL A 3 10.09 36.44 32.68
N SER A 4 9.97 37.32 33.68
CA SER A 4 10.34 37.04 35.07
C SER A 4 9.50 35.90 35.69
N ALA A 5 8.21 35.83 35.35
CA ALA A 5 7.35 34.73 35.79
C ALA A 5 7.76 33.39 35.14
N LEU A 6 8.09 33.40 33.85
CA LEU A 6 8.57 32.22 33.11
C LEU A 6 9.90 31.73 33.70
N GLU A 7 10.82 32.65 33.98
CA GLU A 7 12.12 32.36 34.59
C GLU A 7 11.99 31.65 35.95
N ARG A 8 10.99 32.06 36.76
CA ARG A 8 10.69 31.44 38.05
C ARG A 8 10.12 30.03 37.92
N ILE A 9 9.35 29.75 36.86
CA ILE A 9 8.69 28.46 36.62
C ILE A 9 9.60 27.49 35.83
N ARG A 10 10.61 28.03 35.14
CA ARG A 10 11.45 27.27 34.21
C ARG A 10 12.21 26.14 34.92
N ASN A 11 11.81 24.90 34.63
CA ASN A 11 12.49 23.70 35.09
C ASN A 11 13.81 23.46 34.33
N ARG A 12 14.94 23.58 35.03
CA ARG A 12 16.30 23.37 34.49
C ARG A 12 16.78 21.91 34.60
N LEU A 13 15.87 20.96 34.52
CA LEU A 13 16.19 19.53 34.57
C LEU A 13 16.91 19.07 33.28
N PRO A 14 17.68 17.97 33.30
CA PRO A 14 18.14 17.33 32.07
C PRO A 14 16.96 16.98 31.16
N TRP A 15 17.19 17.02 29.85
CA TRP A 15 16.11 16.73 28.88
C TRP A 15 15.50 15.34 29.07
N LEU A 16 16.32 14.35 29.50
CA LEU A 16 15.88 12.98 29.76
C LEU A 16 14.73 12.89 30.79
N GLU A 17 14.65 13.82 31.74
CA GLU A 17 13.58 13.85 32.76
C GLU A 17 12.34 14.59 32.27
N ARG A 18 12.48 15.49 31.30
CA ARG A 18 11.37 16.25 30.72
C ARG A 18 10.70 15.53 29.57
N LEU A 19 11.50 14.85 28.73
CA LEU A 19 11.10 14.19 27.48
C LEU A 19 10.23 15.08 26.57
N ASP A 20 10.44 16.39 26.65
CA ASP A 20 9.67 17.39 25.94
C ASP A 20 10.27 17.64 24.54
N ILE A 21 9.43 17.65 23.51
CA ILE A 21 9.84 17.92 22.14
C ILE A 21 8.92 18.99 21.56
N VAL A 22 9.55 19.99 20.95
CA VAL A 22 8.88 21.06 20.23
C VAL A 22 9.45 21.07 18.83
N ASN A 23 8.61 20.74 17.86
CA ASN A 23 9.03 20.53 16.49
C ASN A 23 7.95 20.94 15.50
N GLU A 24 8.33 21.01 14.24
CA GLU A 24 7.40 21.21 13.13
C GLU A 24 6.79 19.88 12.69
N PRO A 25 5.60 19.88 12.08
CA PRO A 25 4.95 18.66 11.63
C PRO A 25 5.78 17.98 10.54
N ALA A 26 5.84 16.64 10.55
CA ALA A 26 6.54 15.85 9.53
C ALA A 26 5.99 16.19 8.14
N PRO A 27 6.78 16.25 7.05
CA PRO A 27 6.30 16.67 5.74
C PRO A 27 5.13 15.81 5.24
N PRO A 28 4.16 16.38 4.49
CA PRO A 28 3.04 15.62 3.95
C PRO A 28 3.52 14.63 2.89
N PRO A 29 2.80 13.50 2.71
CA PRO A 29 2.92 12.69 1.51
C PRO A 29 2.67 13.53 0.25
N LYS A 30 3.47 13.31 -0.80
CA LYS A 30 3.45 14.12 -2.03
C LYS A 30 2.11 14.09 -2.78
N ASP A 31 1.31 13.05 -2.59
CA ASP A 31 0.04 12.82 -3.31
C ASP A 31 -1.20 13.27 -2.50
N THR A 32 -1.00 14.07 -1.45
CA THR A 32 -2.10 14.49 -0.55
C THR A 32 -2.24 16.00 -0.49
N ASP A 33 -3.50 16.48 -0.44
CA ASP A 33 -3.87 17.90 -0.29
C ASP A 33 -3.70 18.41 1.15
N LEU A 34 -2.68 17.93 1.87
CA LEU A 34 -2.44 18.25 3.27
C LEU A 34 -1.41 19.38 3.41
N ASP A 35 -1.85 20.51 3.95
CA ASP A 35 -0.99 21.65 4.24
C ASP A 35 -0.26 21.51 5.57
N ASN A 36 0.89 22.19 5.70
CA ASN A 36 1.67 22.26 6.95
C ASN A 36 1.22 23.38 7.88
N ASP A 37 0.43 24.32 7.37
CA ASP A 37 0.04 25.53 8.08
C ASP A 37 -1.32 25.32 8.74
N ILE A 38 -1.33 25.34 10.08
CA ILE A 38 -2.55 25.20 10.89
C ILE A 38 -3.60 26.24 10.48
N SER A 39 -3.19 27.44 10.09
CA SER A 39 -4.13 28.51 9.76
C SER A 39 -4.97 28.24 8.51
N LYS A 40 -4.52 27.31 7.65
CA LYS A 40 -5.19 26.92 6.41
C LYS A 40 -6.10 25.70 6.59
N ILE A 41 -6.03 25.02 7.73
CA ILE A 41 -6.85 23.84 8.02
C ILE A 41 -8.21 24.34 8.51
N ASP A 42 -9.28 23.95 7.82
CA ASP A 42 -10.65 24.21 8.27
C ASP A 42 -10.88 23.49 9.61
N PRO A 43 -11.24 24.21 10.69
CA PRO A 43 -11.52 23.60 11.98
C PRO A 43 -12.64 22.56 11.95
N ASN A 44 -13.55 22.59 10.97
CA ASN A 44 -14.64 21.64 10.82
C ASN A 44 -14.26 20.38 10.01
N ASP A 45 -13.10 20.36 9.36
CA ASP A 45 -12.60 19.20 8.64
C ASP A 45 -11.79 18.30 9.60
N ASP A 46 -12.50 17.38 10.25
CA ASP A 46 -11.91 16.44 11.21
C ASP A 46 -10.77 15.60 10.60
N PHE A 47 -10.89 15.22 9.32
CA PHE A 47 -9.90 14.36 8.68
C PHE A 47 -8.56 15.09 8.50
N LYS A 48 -8.59 16.32 7.99
CA LYS A 48 -7.37 17.13 7.84
C LYS A 48 -6.76 17.47 9.19
N ARG A 49 -7.60 17.76 10.19
CA ARG A 49 -7.15 18.08 11.55
C ARG A 49 -6.47 16.89 12.23
N GLU A 50 -7.06 15.69 12.13
CA GLU A 50 -6.45 14.45 12.66
C GLU A 50 -5.16 14.09 11.93
N ALA A 51 -5.14 14.24 10.60
CA ALA A 51 -3.93 14.00 9.81
C ALA A 51 -2.77 14.92 10.22
N PHE A 52 -3.07 16.19 10.52
CA PHE A 52 -2.08 17.14 11.04
C PHE A 52 -1.53 16.71 12.40
N PHE A 53 -2.40 16.36 13.37
CA PHE A 53 -1.98 15.88 14.69
C PHE A 53 -1.13 14.62 14.60
N TYR A 54 -1.50 13.70 13.72
CA TYR A 54 -0.73 12.48 13.47
C TYR A 54 0.70 12.80 12.99
N ARG A 55 0.84 13.73 12.04
CA ARG A 55 2.14 14.14 11.50
C ARG A 55 3.00 14.88 12.52
N GLN A 56 2.39 15.71 13.36
CA GLN A 56 3.07 16.37 14.48
C GLN A 56 3.64 15.33 15.45
N ALA A 57 2.82 14.36 15.87
CA ALA A 57 3.25 13.27 16.75
C ALA A 57 4.34 12.41 16.09
N GLN A 58 4.22 12.12 14.79
CA GLN A 58 5.21 11.37 14.04
C GLN A 58 6.58 12.07 14.02
N ALA A 59 6.62 13.37 13.73
CA ALA A 59 7.86 14.13 13.78
C ALA A 59 8.48 14.08 15.18
N ALA A 60 7.67 14.17 16.23
CA ALA A 60 8.17 14.17 17.60
C ALA A 60 8.82 12.84 17.94
N VAL A 61 8.20 11.73 17.52
CA VAL A 61 8.76 10.38 17.69
C VAL A 61 10.06 10.19 16.90
N LEU A 62 10.11 10.68 15.66
CA LEU A 62 11.31 10.59 14.82
C LEU A 62 12.50 11.37 15.40
N GLU A 63 12.24 12.45 16.12
CA GLU A 63 13.26 13.22 16.82
C GLU A 63 13.61 12.63 18.21
N ALA A 64 12.61 12.12 18.94
CA ALA A 64 12.78 11.56 20.28
C ALA A 64 13.66 10.32 20.30
N ILE A 65 13.37 9.38 19.39
CA ILE A 65 13.96 8.03 19.42
C ILE A 65 15.49 8.08 19.27
N PRO A 66 16.05 8.81 18.28
CA PRO A 66 17.50 8.94 18.15
C PRO A 66 18.15 9.56 19.40
N ARG A 67 17.57 10.63 19.95
CA ARG A 67 18.07 11.28 21.17
C ARG A 67 18.08 10.33 22.37
N LEU A 68 17.07 9.47 22.49
CA LEU A 68 17.02 8.45 23.55
C LEU A 68 18.08 7.35 23.33
N HIS A 69 18.32 6.96 22.07
CA HIS A 69 19.36 5.98 21.74
C HIS A 69 20.77 6.51 21.99
N GLU A 70 21.03 7.80 21.73
CA GLU A 70 22.30 8.47 22.10
C GLU A 70 22.57 8.42 23.62
N LEU A 71 21.50 8.48 24.42
CA LEU A 71 21.55 8.34 25.88
C LEU A 71 21.53 6.87 26.36
N ASN A 72 21.61 5.90 25.44
CA ASN A 72 21.56 4.46 25.71
C ASN A 72 20.28 3.99 26.42
N VAL A 73 19.14 4.66 26.18
CA VAL A 73 17.85 4.28 26.77
C VAL A 73 17.10 3.30 25.85
N PRO A 74 16.68 2.11 26.34
CA PRO A 74 15.89 1.17 25.55
C PRO A 74 14.47 1.70 25.34
N THR A 75 14.06 1.87 24.07
CA THR A 75 12.75 2.46 23.73
C THR A 75 11.68 1.44 23.35
N LYS A 76 12.06 0.23 22.93
CA LYS A 76 11.10 -0.80 22.50
C LYS A 76 10.68 -1.66 23.68
N ARG A 77 9.37 -1.88 23.82
CA ARG A 77 8.82 -2.86 24.77
C ARG A 77 9.18 -4.29 24.30
N PRO A 78 9.90 -5.07 25.11
CA PRO A 78 10.15 -6.49 24.81
C PRO A 78 8.86 -7.31 24.79
N ALA A 79 8.79 -8.33 23.93
CA ALA A 79 7.61 -9.20 23.80
C ALA A 79 7.34 -10.03 25.07
N ASP A 80 8.38 -10.32 25.84
CA ASP A 80 8.33 -11.15 27.06
C ASP A 80 8.12 -10.32 28.35
N TYR A 81 7.88 -9.00 28.21
CA TYR A 81 7.63 -8.13 29.35
C TYR A 81 6.12 -7.93 29.58
N PHE A 82 5.57 -8.76 30.48
CA PHE A 82 4.17 -8.73 30.89
C PHE A 82 3.97 -7.77 32.07
N ALA A 83 3.64 -6.53 31.76
CA ALA A 83 3.20 -5.51 32.72
C ALA A 83 1.77 -5.09 32.41
N GLU A 84 1.08 -4.50 33.39
CA GLU A 84 -0.27 -3.98 33.22
C GLU A 84 -0.30 -2.92 32.11
N MET A 85 -1.27 -3.07 31.18
CA MET A 85 -1.48 -2.17 30.06
C MET A 85 -2.69 -1.27 30.34
N ILE A 86 -2.73 -0.09 29.73
CA ILE A 86 -3.84 0.87 29.88
C ILE A 86 -5.21 0.29 29.50
N LYS A 87 -5.25 -0.73 28.64
CA LYS A 87 -6.45 -1.48 28.25
C LYS A 87 -6.27 -2.95 28.58
N SER A 88 -7.31 -3.58 29.12
CA SER A 88 -7.31 -5.03 29.40
C SER A 88 -7.33 -5.87 28.12
N ASP A 89 -6.79 -7.08 28.21
CA ASP A 89 -6.78 -8.02 27.09
C ASP A 89 -8.19 -8.39 26.63
N ASP A 90 -9.13 -8.58 27.58
CA ASP A 90 -10.54 -8.83 27.28
C ASP A 90 -11.18 -7.73 26.43
N HIS A 91 -10.83 -6.47 26.70
CA HIS A 91 -11.29 -5.35 25.88
C HIS A 91 -10.67 -5.41 24.48
N MET A 92 -9.37 -5.70 24.37
CA MET A 92 -8.67 -5.78 23.09
C MET A 92 -9.12 -6.96 22.22
N VAL A 93 -9.58 -8.07 22.82
CA VAL A 93 -10.23 -9.17 22.09
C VAL A 93 -11.50 -8.68 21.39
N LYS A 94 -12.37 -7.95 22.08
CA LYS A 94 -13.60 -7.37 21.50
C LYS A 94 -13.30 -6.42 20.35
N VAL A 95 -12.28 -5.56 20.50
CA VAL A 95 -11.84 -4.65 19.44
C VAL A 95 -11.36 -5.44 18.22
N ARG A 96 -10.58 -6.51 18.42
CA ARG A 96 -10.10 -7.37 17.34
C ARG A 96 -11.24 -8.06 16.59
N GLU A 97 -12.22 -8.58 17.32
CA GLU A 97 -13.42 -9.19 16.74
C GLU A 97 -14.19 -8.19 15.87
N ALA A 98 -14.38 -6.96 16.36
CA ALA A 98 -15.03 -5.90 15.60
C ALA A 98 -14.30 -5.56 14.30
N ILE A 99 -12.95 -5.50 14.33
CA ILE A 99 -12.12 -5.27 13.13
C ILE A 99 -12.32 -6.40 12.11
N VAL A 100 -12.29 -7.66 12.55
CA VAL A 100 -12.48 -8.83 11.68
C VAL A 100 -13.88 -8.83 11.05
N ILE A 101 -14.91 -8.53 11.83
CA ILE A 101 -16.30 -8.45 11.35
C ILE A 101 -16.44 -7.34 10.29
N ASN A 102 -15.88 -6.15 10.56
CA ASN A 102 -15.93 -5.03 9.63
C ASN A 102 -15.21 -5.35 8.31
N LYS A 103 -14.04 -6.01 8.38
CA LYS A 103 -13.31 -6.46 7.20
C LYS A 103 -14.12 -7.45 6.37
N LYS A 104 -14.70 -8.48 6.99
CA LYS A 104 -15.58 -9.45 6.30
C LYS A 104 -16.79 -8.77 5.66
N ARG A 105 -17.42 -7.81 6.35
CA ARG A 105 -18.55 -7.04 5.82
C ARG A 105 -18.14 -6.20 4.60
N LEU A 106 -16.96 -5.60 4.60
CA LEU A 106 -16.43 -4.86 3.44
C LEU A 106 -16.19 -5.80 2.24
N GLU A 107 -15.50 -6.93 2.47
CA GLU A 107 -15.23 -7.93 1.43
C GLU A 107 -16.51 -8.48 0.80
N LEU A 108 -17.55 -8.74 1.60
CA LEU A 108 -18.84 -9.19 1.10
C LEU A 108 -19.52 -8.12 0.23
N ARG A 109 -19.43 -6.84 0.61
CA ARG A 109 -19.98 -5.72 -0.17
C ARG A 109 -19.25 -5.56 -1.51
N GLU A 110 -17.93 -5.69 -1.52
CA GLU A 110 -17.12 -5.62 -2.73
C GLU A 110 -17.41 -6.80 -3.67
N LYS A 111 -17.44 -8.03 -3.16
CA LYS A 111 -17.82 -9.22 -3.94
C LYS A 111 -19.22 -9.08 -4.54
N ALA A 112 -20.18 -8.55 -3.76
CA ALA A 112 -21.52 -8.31 -4.26
C ALA A 112 -21.53 -7.22 -5.37
N ARG A 113 -20.71 -6.18 -5.27
CA ARG A 113 -20.55 -5.15 -6.32
C ARG A 113 -19.96 -5.76 -7.60
N GLN A 114 -18.91 -6.57 -7.48
CA GLN A 114 -18.28 -7.27 -8.61
C GLN A 114 -19.27 -8.21 -9.30
N LEU A 115 -20.04 -9.00 -8.53
CA LEU A 115 -21.06 -9.90 -9.08
C LEU A 115 -22.15 -9.12 -9.84
N ARG A 116 -22.58 -7.97 -9.32
CA ARG A 116 -23.55 -7.10 -10.03
C ARG A 116 -22.97 -6.55 -11.34
N GLN A 117 -21.71 -6.11 -11.35
CA GLN A 117 -21.04 -5.64 -12.56
C GLN A 117 -20.89 -6.76 -13.59
N ALA A 118 -20.43 -7.95 -13.17
CA ALA A 118 -20.30 -9.11 -14.03
C ALA A 118 -21.64 -9.54 -14.65
N ARG A 119 -22.73 -9.51 -13.87
CA ARG A 119 -24.08 -9.79 -14.39
C ARG A 119 -24.56 -8.73 -15.39
N LYS A 120 -24.26 -7.45 -15.14
CA LYS A 120 -24.64 -6.34 -16.03
C LYS A 120 -23.99 -6.46 -17.40
N PHE A 121 -22.68 -6.72 -17.44
CA PHE A 121 -21.91 -6.76 -18.69
C PHE A 121 -21.78 -8.17 -19.29
N GLY A 122 -22.25 -9.22 -18.60
CA GLY A 122 -22.01 -10.60 -19.00
C GLY A 122 -22.44 -10.94 -20.44
N LYS A 123 -23.56 -10.41 -20.94
CA LYS A 123 -24.01 -10.64 -22.32
C LYS A 123 -23.12 -9.93 -23.35
N GLU A 124 -22.70 -8.71 -23.06
CA GLU A 124 -21.83 -7.92 -23.92
C GLU A 124 -20.44 -8.55 -23.99
N THR A 125 -19.87 -8.90 -22.83
CA THR A 125 -18.59 -9.62 -22.74
C THR A 125 -18.64 -10.95 -23.49
N GLN A 126 -19.74 -11.72 -23.39
CA GLN A 126 -19.88 -12.97 -24.16
C GLN A 126 -19.87 -12.73 -25.67
N ARG A 127 -20.55 -11.69 -26.16
CA ARG A 127 -20.56 -11.32 -27.58
C ARG A 127 -19.17 -10.90 -28.05
N GLU A 128 -18.50 -10.03 -27.30
CA GLU A 128 -17.16 -9.54 -27.60
C GLU A 128 -16.13 -10.69 -27.64
N VAL A 129 -16.18 -11.60 -26.66
CA VAL A 129 -15.32 -12.79 -26.64
C VAL A 129 -15.55 -13.69 -27.86
N LEU A 130 -16.81 -13.87 -28.27
CA LEU A 130 -17.12 -14.67 -29.46
C LEU A 130 -16.60 -14.01 -30.75
N GLU A 131 -16.75 -12.69 -30.86
CA GLU A 131 -16.25 -11.91 -31.99
C GLU A 131 -14.72 -11.91 -32.06
N ALA A 132 -14.04 -11.69 -30.94
CA ALA A 132 -12.59 -11.79 -30.82
C ALA A 132 -12.08 -13.17 -31.27
N ARG A 133 -12.70 -14.26 -30.80
CA ARG A 133 -12.37 -15.63 -31.22
C ARG A 133 -12.57 -15.86 -32.71
N ARG A 134 -13.62 -15.29 -33.32
CA ARG A 134 -13.85 -15.38 -34.78
C ARG A 134 -12.73 -14.66 -35.53
N LEU A 135 -12.35 -13.46 -35.08
CA LEU A 135 -11.29 -12.68 -35.69
C LEU A 135 -9.93 -13.39 -35.58
N GLU A 136 -9.60 -13.94 -34.41
CA GLU A 136 -8.39 -14.74 -34.19
C GLU A 136 -8.35 -15.97 -35.09
N LYS A 137 -9.45 -16.73 -35.18
CA LYS A 137 -9.54 -17.88 -36.10
C LYS A 137 -9.31 -17.47 -37.55
N LYS A 138 -9.88 -16.35 -37.98
CA LYS A 138 -9.67 -15.82 -39.34
C LYS A 138 -8.20 -15.47 -39.57
N LYS A 139 -7.58 -14.71 -38.66
CA LYS A 139 -6.15 -14.35 -38.71
C LYS A 139 -5.26 -15.60 -38.77
N HIS A 140 -5.55 -16.62 -37.95
CA HIS A 140 -4.80 -17.87 -37.93
C HIS A 140 -4.94 -18.65 -39.25
N MET A 141 -6.15 -18.77 -39.79
CA MET A 141 -6.39 -19.43 -41.07
C MET A 141 -5.72 -18.69 -42.24
N ASP A 142 -5.72 -17.35 -42.22
CA ASP A 142 -5.04 -16.54 -43.23
C ASP A 142 -3.52 -16.69 -43.14
N ALA A 143 -2.95 -16.80 -41.93
CA ALA A 143 -1.54 -17.12 -41.72
C ALA A 143 -1.17 -18.51 -42.26
N LEU A 144 -1.97 -19.54 -41.98
CA LEU A 144 -1.75 -20.90 -42.53
C LEU A 144 -1.83 -20.91 -44.06
N LYS A 145 -2.79 -20.18 -44.66
CA LYS A 145 -2.88 -20.03 -46.12
C LYS A 145 -1.67 -19.30 -46.69
N ALA A 146 -1.16 -18.27 -46.02
CA ALA A 146 0.04 -17.55 -46.43
C ALA A 146 1.29 -18.45 -46.40
N VAL A 147 1.44 -19.30 -45.37
CA VAL A 147 2.49 -20.31 -45.30
C VAL A 147 2.33 -21.35 -46.41
N LYS A 148 1.12 -21.86 -46.64
CA LYS A 148 0.85 -22.83 -47.73
C LYS A 148 1.08 -22.25 -49.13
N ARG A 149 0.84 -20.95 -49.32
CA ARG A 149 1.06 -20.23 -50.60
C ARG A 149 2.52 -19.89 -50.87
N LYS A 150 3.38 -19.92 -49.85
CA LYS A 150 4.83 -19.97 -50.05
C LYS A 150 5.22 -21.45 -50.13
N PRO A 151 5.36 -22.05 -51.32
CA PRO A 151 6.09 -23.30 -51.44
C PRO A 151 7.54 -22.99 -51.09
N GLY A 152 7.88 -23.03 -49.80
CA GLY A 152 9.22 -23.37 -49.38
C GLY A 152 9.37 -24.83 -49.70
N GLU A 153 10.09 -25.11 -50.78
CA GLU A 153 10.61 -26.42 -51.14
C GLU A 153 11.38 -26.99 -49.93
N ILE A 154 10.69 -27.75 -49.09
CA ILE A 154 11.35 -28.72 -48.21
C ILE A 154 11.44 -29.96 -49.06
N ASP A 155 12.43 -29.96 -49.95
CA ASP A 155 12.73 -31.12 -50.76
C ASP A 155 13.33 -32.20 -49.85
N ILE A 156 12.62 -33.33 -49.75
CA ILE A 156 13.08 -34.53 -49.07
C ILE A 156 14.41 -35.03 -49.65
N THR A 157 14.78 -34.67 -50.88
CA THR A 157 16.09 -35.00 -51.47
C THR A 157 17.25 -34.23 -50.81
N THR A 158 17.03 -33.04 -50.25
CA THR A 158 18.05 -32.24 -49.54
C THR A 158 18.43 -32.86 -48.19
N ILE A 159 17.49 -33.58 -47.56
CA ILE A 159 17.75 -34.33 -46.32
C ILE A 159 18.61 -35.58 -46.63
N TYR A 160 18.30 -36.32 -47.69
CA TYR A 160 19.08 -37.52 -48.09
C TYR A 160 20.46 -37.19 -48.67
N THR A 161 20.63 -36.08 -49.39
CA THR A 161 21.95 -35.62 -49.87
C THR A 161 22.84 -35.12 -48.73
N SER A 162 22.28 -34.48 -47.69
CA SER A 162 23.05 -34.12 -46.49
C SER A 162 23.56 -35.34 -45.69
N TYR A 163 22.84 -36.46 -45.74
CA TYR A 163 23.23 -37.70 -45.06
C TYR A 163 24.31 -38.48 -45.85
N TYR A 164 24.23 -38.45 -47.19
CA TYR A 164 25.18 -39.17 -48.06
C TYR A 164 26.56 -38.45 -48.19
N ILE A 165 26.60 -37.14 -47.98
CA ILE A 165 27.84 -36.34 -47.93
C ILE A 165 28.58 -36.47 -46.58
N ARG A 166 27.89 -36.96 -45.53
CA ARG A 166 28.42 -37.10 -44.16
C ARG A 166 28.97 -38.49 -43.82
N CYS A 167 28.80 -39.48 -44.71
CA CYS A 167 29.30 -40.87 -44.54
C CYS A 167 30.41 -41.25 -45.55
N LYS A 168 31.08 -40.27 -46.14
CA LYS A 168 32.40 -40.41 -46.79
C LYS A 168 33.39 -39.52 -46.05
#